data_AF-A0A3L8DPE8-F1
#
_entry.id   AF-A0A3L8DPE8-F1
#
_cell.length_a   1.000
_cell.length_b   1.000
_cell.length_c   1.000
_cell.angle_alpha   90.00
_cell.angle_beta   90.00
_cell.angle_gamma   90.00
#
_symmetry.space_group_name_H-M   'P 1'
#
loop_
_entity.id
_entity.type
_entity.pdbx_description
1 polymer ?
#
loop_
_entity_poly.entity_id
_entity_poly.type
_entity_poly.pdbx_seq_one_letter_code
_entity_poly.pdbx_strand_id
1 'polypeptide(L)'
;MIVLFGAPVLTDHEETTMLVITLLTLTFVPTSLHLGVDSALDILVGAYAQKGNILADALRINIQTTILGTWLGATVIPLDWDRPWQAWPIPCVIGALLGYLIGHFVTLIRTLLMPKLHRKVHR
;
A
#
# COMPACT_ATOMS: atom_id res chain seq x y z
N MET A 1 5.09 -14.93 2.10
CA MET A 1 5.49 -14.45 3.46
C MET A 1 4.30 -14.16 4.39
N ILE A 2 3.05 -14.43 3.98
CA ILE A 2 1.85 -14.35 4.86
C ILE A 2 1.49 -15.73 5.42
N VAL A 3 1.82 -16.79 4.69
CA VAL A 3 1.58 -18.20 5.04
C VAL A 3 2.37 -18.67 6.29
N LEU A 4 3.50 -18.05 6.60
CA LEU A 4 4.35 -18.45 7.74
C LEU A 4 3.87 -17.91 9.10
N PHE A 5 2.91 -16.98 9.12
CA PHE A 5 2.43 -16.30 10.34
C PHE A 5 1.01 -16.72 10.76
N GLY A 6 0.54 -17.89 10.30
CA GLY A 6 -0.74 -18.46 10.76
C GLY A 6 -1.95 -18.15 9.89
N ALA A 7 -1.77 -17.64 8.66
CA ALA A 7 -2.87 -17.57 7.70
C ALA A 7 -3.36 -19.00 7.37
N PRO A 8 -4.63 -19.35 7.65
CA PRO A 8 -5.17 -20.64 7.26
C PRO A 8 -5.24 -20.68 5.73
N VAL A 9 -4.29 -21.38 5.11
CA VAL A 9 -4.14 -21.46 3.65
C VAL A 9 -5.42 -21.98 2.96
N LEU A 10 -6.30 -22.66 3.72
CA LEU A 10 -7.44 -23.43 3.20
C LEU A 10 -8.73 -23.33 4.05
N THR A 11 -8.79 -22.49 5.09
CA THR A 11 -9.94 -22.51 6.03
C THR A 11 -10.78 -21.23 5.99
N ASP A 12 -10.15 -20.04 5.90
CA ASP A 12 -10.86 -18.75 5.86
C ASP A 12 -10.75 -18.10 4.47
N HIS A 13 -11.43 -18.70 3.49
CA HIS A 13 -11.49 -18.18 2.12
C HIS A 13 -12.12 -16.79 2.07
N GLU A 14 -13.13 -16.53 2.91
CA GLU A 14 -13.83 -15.24 2.95
C GLU A 14 -12.89 -14.11 3.42
N GLU A 15 -12.21 -14.30 4.54
CA GLU A 15 -11.32 -13.29 5.11
C GLU A 15 -10.12 -12.98 4.23
N THR A 16 -9.53 -14.01 3.63
CA THR A 16 -8.43 -13.82 2.69
C THR A 16 -8.90 -13.09 1.43
N THR A 17 -10.12 -13.38 0.97
CA THR A 17 -10.72 -12.67 -0.17
C THR A 17 -10.98 -11.20 0.18
N MET A 18 -11.46 -10.91 1.40
CA MET A 18 -11.66 -9.52 1.86
C MET A 18 -10.35 -8.74 1.89
N LEU A 19 -9.25 -9.35 2.37
CA LEU A 19 -7.94 -8.71 2.36
C LEU A 19 -7.44 -8.45 0.94
N VAL A 20 -7.58 -9.43 0.04
CA VAL A 20 -7.17 -9.30 -1.37
C VAL A 20 -7.96 -8.20 -2.07
N ILE A 21 -9.30 -8.18 -1.89
CA ILE A 21 -10.16 -7.13 -2.45
C ILE A 21 -9.73 -5.76 -1.92
N THR A 22 -9.49 -5.64 -0.61
CA THR A 22 -9.04 -4.39 0.00
C THR A 22 -7.73 -3.90 -0.62
N LEU A 23 -6.74 -4.78 -0.76
CA LEU A 23 -5.46 -4.44 -1.39
C LEU A 23 -5.65 -4.03 -2.85
N LEU A 24 -6.45 -4.75 -3.62
CA LEU A 24 -6.72 -4.42 -5.03
C LEU A 24 -7.41 -3.05 -5.15
N THR A 25 -8.38 -2.76 -4.29
CA THR A 25 -9.09 -1.48 -4.27
C THR A 25 -8.16 -0.32 -3.89
N LEU A 26 -7.24 -0.52 -2.95
CA LEU A 26 -6.30 0.52 -2.52
C LEU A 26 -5.10 0.71 -3.47
N THR A 27 -4.73 -0.30 -4.26
CA THR A 27 -3.50 -0.28 -5.07
C THR A 27 -3.79 -0.34 -6.58
N PHE A 28 -4.37 -1.44 -7.05
CA PHE A 28 -4.53 -1.71 -8.47
C PHE A 28 -5.57 -0.82 -9.14
N VAL A 29 -6.75 -0.67 -8.52
CA VAL A 29 -7.86 0.14 -9.06
C VAL A 29 -7.45 1.61 -9.28
N PRO A 30 -6.89 2.35 -8.29
CA PRO A 30 -6.51 3.73 -8.53
C PRO A 30 -5.37 3.83 -9.56
N THR A 31 -4.43 2.89 -9.56
CA THR A 31 -3.30 2.93 -10.51
C THR A 31 -3.75 2.67 -11.95
N SER A 32 -4.66 1.70 -12.16
CA SER A 32 -5.18 1.37 -13.49
C SER A 32 -6.05 2.49 -14.06
N LEU A 33 -6.84 3.17 -13.21
CA LEU A 33 -7.66 4.31 -13.63
C LEU A 33 -6.82 5.53 -14.04
N HIS A 34 -5.68 5.76 -13.39
CA HIS A 34 -4.87 6.95 -13.65
C HIS A 34 -3.79 6.75 -14.73
N LEU A 35 -3.18 5.57 -14.83
CA LEU A 35 -2.03 5.31 -15.71
C LEU A 35 -2.30 4.25 -16.78
N GLY A 36 -3.49 3.63 -16.78
CA GLY A 36 -3.80 2.48 -17.62
C GLY A 36 -3.33 1.15 -17.01
N VAL A 37 -3.85 0.05 -17.54
CA VAL A 37 -3.60 -1.31 -17.03
C VAL A 37 -2.15 -1.73 -17.18
N ASP A 38 -1.53 -1.48 -18.34
CA ASP A 38 -0.14 -1.88 -18.61
C ASP A 38 0.84 -1.20 -17.65
N SER A 39 0.71 0.12 -17.48
CA SER A 39 1.51 0.88 -16.53
C SER A 39 1.27 0.44 -15.08
N ALA A 40 0.03 0.08 -14.72
CA ALA A 40 -0.29 -0.39 -13.38
C ALA A 40 0.40 -1.72 -13.06
N LEU A 41 0.44 -2.65 -14.04
CA LEU A 41 1.18 -3.90 -13.92
C LEU A 41 2.68 -3.64 -13.80
N ASP A 42 3.24 -2.74 -14.61
CA ASP A 42 4.66 -2.38 -14.54
C ASP A 42 5.05 -1.80 -13.18
N ILE A 43 4.21 -0.95 -12.59
CA ILE A 43 4.46 -0.37 -11.25
C ILE A 43 4.37 -1.46 -10.18
N LEU A 44 3.39 -2.35 -10.27
CA LEU A 44 3.17 -3.42 -9.29
C LEU A 44 4.30 -4.45 -9.31
N VAL A 45 4.79 -4.81 -10.50
CA VAL A 45 5.92 -5.73 -10.71
C VAL A 45 7.27 -5.06 -10.45
N GLY A 46 7.29 -3.72 -10.33
CA GLY A 46 8.51 -2.94 -10.12
C GLY A 46 9.34 -2.72 -11.39
N ALA A 47 8.78 -3.04 -12.56
CA ALA A 47 9.37 -2.82 -13.88
C ALA A 47 9.21 -1.38 -14.40
N TYR A 48 8.40 -0.55 -13.74
CA TYR A 48 8.16 0.83 -14.16
C TYR A 48 9.43 1.69 -14.09
N ALA A 49 9.99 1.99 -15.26
CA ALA A 49 11.27 2.68 -15.43
C ALA A 49 11.17 4.19 -15.70
N GLN A 50 9.96 4.72 -15.90
CA GLN A 50 9.77 6.13 -16.25
C GLN A 50 10.03 7.05 -15.04
N LYS A 51 11.08 7.88 -15.14
CA LYS A 51 11.41 8.93 -14.16
C LYS A 51 10.75 10.25 -14.54
N GLY A 52 10.15 10.94 -13.56
CA GLY A 52 9.67 12.32 -13.71
C GLY A 52 8.15 12.50 -13.75
N ASN A 53 7.38 11.40 -13.74
CA ASN A 53 5.93 11.49 -13.57
C ASN A 53 5.58 11.50 -12.08
N ILE A 54 5.27 12.69 -11.55
CA ILE A 54 4.90 12.91 -10.14
C ILE A 54 3.74 12.01 -9.71
N LEU A 55 2.77 11.78 -10.61
CA LEU A 55 1.62 10.92 -10.33
C LEU A 55 2.03 9.45 -10.22
N ALA A 56 2.92 8.97 -11.10
CA ALA A 56 3.41 7.59 -11.03
C ALA A 56 4.27 7.36 -9.78
N ASP A 57 5.09 8.34 -9.39
CA ASP A 57 5.86 8.30 -8.15
C ASP A 57 4.95 8.28 -6.92
N ALA A 58 3.88 9.08 -6.91
CA ALA A 58 2.86 9.09 -5.86
C ALA A 58 2.17 7.73 -5.71
N LEU A 59 1.71 7.15 -6.83
CA LEU A 59 1.05 5.85 -6.86
C LEU A 59 2.01 4.74 -6.40
N ARG A 60 3.27 4.78 -6.82
CA ARG A 60 4.30 3.84 -6.36
C ARG A 60 4.52 3.92 -4.85
N ILE A 61 4.65 5.13 -4.30
CA ILE A 61 4.78 5.34 -2.85
C ILE A 61 3.56 4.79 -2.10
N ASN A 62 2.35 5.05 -2.61
CA ASN A 62 1.12 4.51 -2.04
C ASN A 62 1.10 2.98 -2.01
N ILE A 63 1.45 2.32 -3.11
CA ILE A 63 1.51 0.85 -3.18
C ILE A 63 2.53 0.31 -2.17
N GLN A 64 3.74 0.86 -2.15
CA GLN A 64 4.81 0.42 -1.26
C GLN A 64 4.43 0.56 0.21
N THR A 65 3.90 1.72 0.60
CA THR A 65 3.49 2.00 1.99
C THR A 65 2.29 1.16 2.41
N THR A 66 1.32 0.91 1.52
CA THR A 66 0.18 0.03 1.77
C THR A 66 0.64 -1.41 2.03
N ILE A 67 1.50 -1.97 1.16
CA ILE A 67 2.03 -3.33 1.31
C ILE A 67 2.86 -3.46 2.59
N LEU A 68 3.72 -2.48 2.88
CA LEU A 68 4.50 -2.45 4.12
C LEU A 68 3.59 -2.41 5.34
N GLY A 69 2.56 -1.56 5.32
CA GLY A 69 1.57 -1.46 6.40
C GLY A 69 0.82 -2.77 6.63
N THR A 70 0.36 -3.42 5.56
CA THR A 70 -0.28 -4.74 5.63
C THR A 70 0.67 -5.79 6.22
N TRP A 71 1.92 -5.80 5.79
CA TRP A 71 2.93 -6.74 6.31
C TRP A 71 3.20 -6.50 7.80
N LEU A 72 3.34 -5.25 8.23
CA LEU A 72 3.47 -4.88 9.65
C LEU A 72 2.22 -5.24 10.46
N GLY A 73 1.02 -5.16 9.87
CA GLY A 73 -0.20 -5.64 10.51
C GLY A 73 -0.16 -7.15 10.75
N ALA A 74 0.33 -7.92 9.77
CA ALA A 74 0.45 -9.36 9.88
C ALA A 74 1.43 -9.81 10.98
N THR A 75 2.47 -9.03 11.30
CA THR A 75 3.42 -9.38 12.37
C THR A 75 2.84 -9.25 13.77
N VAL A 76 1.69 -8.59 13.92
CA VAL A 76 1.00 -8.45 15.22
C VAL A 76 0.20 -9.70 15.57
N ILE A 77 -0.22 -10.49 14.59
CA ILE A 77 -0.98 -11.73 14.76
C ILE A 77 -0.28 -12.75 15.67
N PRO A 78 1.02 -13.05 15.54
CA PRO A 78 1.73 -13.99 16.42
C PRO A 78 2.05 -13.44 17.82
N LEU A 79 1.78 -12.16 18.11
CA LEU A 79 2.18 -11.52 19.38
C LEU A 79 1.25 -11.87 20.57
N ASP A 80 0.21 -12.68 20.31
CA ASP A 80 -0.78 -13.26 21.22
C ASP A 80 -1.22 -12.35 22.38
N TRP A 81 -1.78 -11.19 22.06
CA TRP A 81 -2.36 -10.27 23.05
C TRP A 81 -3.81 -10.65 23.43
N ASP A 82 -4.33 -11.78 22.94
CA ASP A 82 -5.69 -12.27 23.15
C ASP A 82 -6.77 -11.20 22.87
N ARG A 83 -6.56 -10.38 21.83
CA ARG A 83 -7.50 -9.30 21.47
C ARG A 83 -8.30 -9.62 20.22
N PRO A 84 -9.59 -9.25 20.18
CA PRO A 84 -10.45 -9.53 19.01
C PRO A 84 -9.96 -8.81 17.75
N TRP A 85 -9.30 -7.66 17.88
CA TRP A 85 -8.74 -6.93 16.74
C TRP A 85 -7.51 -7.62 16.12
N GLN A 86 -6.90 -8.59 16.81
CA GLN A 86 -5.74 -9.34 16.34
C GLN A 86 -6.13 -10.49 15.41
N ALA A 87 -7.42 -10.81 15.31
CA ALA A 87 -7.93 -11.85 14.43
C ALA A 87 -7.64 -11.56 12.95
N TRP A 88 -7.24 -12.58 12.20
CA TRP A 88 -7.10 -12.48 10.74
C TRP A 88 -8.44 -12.07 10.12
N PRO A 89 -8.49 -11.08 9.19
CA PRO A 89 -7.43 -10.30 8.56
C PRO A 89 -7.36 -8.86 9.11
N ILE A 90 -7.95 -8.60 10.28
CA ILE A 90 -8.22 -7.25 10.82
C ILE A 90 -6.93 -6.42 10.96
N PRO A 91 -5.83 -6.92 11.56
CA PRO A 91 -4.58 -6.17 11.65
C PRO A 91 -3.99 -5.81 10.29
N CYS A 92 -4.11 -6.72 9.31
CA CYS A 92 -3.62 -6.54 7.95
C CYS A 92 -4.39 -5.43 7.22
N VAL A 93 -5.72 -5.40 7.38
CA VAL A 93 -6.59 -4.35 6.81
C VAL A 93 -6.31 -3.00 7.44
N ILE A 94 -6.19 -2.94 8.78
CA ILE A 94 -5.81 -1.70 9.50
C ILE A 94 -4.44 -1.21 9.01
N GLY A 95 -3.47 -2.12 8.90
CA GLY A 95 -2.14 -1.83 8.38
C GLY A 95 -2.18 -1.31 6.93
N ALA A 96 -2.99 -1.90 6.06
CA ALA A 96 -3.18 -1.45 4.68
C ALA A 96 -3.71 -0.02 4.63
N LEU A 97 -4.75 0.29 5.40
CA LEU A 97 -5.38 1.61 5.44
C LEU A 97 -4.44 2.67 6.01
N LEU A 98 -3.70 2.35 7.07
CA LEU A 98 -2.69 3.26 7.64
C LEU A 98 -1.54 3.49 6.66
N GLY A 99 -1.04 2.42 6.01
CA GLY A 99 -0.02 2.52 4.97
C GLY A 99 -0.47 3.42 3.82
N TYR A 100 -1.70 3.22 3.33
CA TYR A 100 -2.30 4.04 2.28
C TYR A 100 -2.41 5.53 2.68
N LEU A 101 -2.85 5.81 3.92
CA LEU A 101 -2.91 7.18 4.45
C LEU A 101 -1.52 7.83 4.53
N ILE A 102 -0.52 7.09 5.01
CA ILE A 102 0.87 7.56 5.07
C ILE A 102 1.40 7.85 3.67
N GLY A 103 1.13 7.00 2.68
CA GLY A 103 1.54 7.22 1.30
C GLY A 103 0.99 8.52 0.71
N HIS A 104 -0.29 8.82 0.98
CA HIS A 104 -0.93 10.08 0.58
C HIS A 104 -0.29 11.27 1.28
N PHE A 105 -0.03 11.16 2.58
CA PHE A 105 0.59 12.23 3.35
C PHE A 105 2.03 12.52 2.89
N VAL A 106 2.83 11.48 2.62
CA VAL A 106 4.18 11.62 2.06
C VAL A 106 4.13 12.27 0.68
N THR A 107 3.20 11.85 -0.17
CA THR A 107 2.99 12.45 -1.49
C THR A 107 2.63 13.93 -1.39
N LEU A 108 1.69 14.27 -0.50
CA LEU A 108 1.26 15.64 -0.24
C LEU A 108 2.42 16.52 0.24
N ILE A 109 3.23 16.02 1.18
CA ILE A 109 4.42 16.74 1.64
C ILE A 109 5.38 16.97 0.48
N ARG A 110 5.67 15.94 -0.33
CA ARG A 110 6.57 16.07 -1.48
C ARG A 110 6.06 17.10 -2.48
N THR A 111 4.79 17.04 -2.85
CA THR A 111 4.19 17.97 -3.82
C THR A 111 4.10 19.40 -3.29
N LEU A 112 3.92 19.61 -1.98
CA LEU A 112 3.92 20.94 -1.37
C LEU A 112 5.33 21.52 -1.18
N LEU A 113 6.34 20.68 -0.94
CA LEU A 113 7.72 21.11 -0.75
C LEU A 113 8.46 21.36 -2.07
N MET A 114 8.15 20.62 -3.14
CA MET A 114 8.76 20.82 -4.47
C MET A 114 8.63 22.25 -5.04
N PRO A 115 7.47 22.93 -5.02
CA PRO A 115 7.35 24.30 -5.53
C PRO A 115 8.15 25.31 -4.69
N LYS A 116 8.34 25.04 -3.37
CA LYS A 116 9.16 25.91 -2.51
C LYS A 116 10.65 25.81 -2.83
N LEU A 117 11.14 24.64 -3.25
CA LEU A 117 12.54 24.46 -3.63
C LEU A 117 12.85 25.10 -4.99
N HIS A 118 11.96 24.96 -5.98
CA HIS A 118 12.13 25.58 -7.30
C HIS A 118 12.17 27.11 -7.21
N ARG A 119 11.35 27.73 -6.35
CA ARG A 119 11.40 29.18 -6.07
C ARG A 119 12.67 29.65 -5.37
N LYS A 120 13.34 28.77 -4.61
CA LYS A 120 14.56 29.10 -3.86
C LYS A 120 15.83 28.96 -4.70
N VAL A 121 15.79 28.16 -5.77
CA VAL A 121 16.88 27.97 -6.72
C VAL A 121 16.97 29.12 -7.73
N HIS A 122 15.84 29.79 -8.02
CA HIS A 122 15.78 30.93 -8.94
C HIS A 122 15.92 32.32 -8.28
N ARG A 123 16.40 32.39 -7.03
CA ARG A 123 16.63 33.64 -6.30
C ARG A 123 18.05 33.68 -5.78
#